data_AF-A0A1W9I7P2-F1
#
_entry.id   AF-A0A1W9I7P2-F1
#
_cell.length_a   1.000
_cell.length_b   1.000
_cell.length_c   1.000
_cell.angle_alpha   90.00
_cell.angle_beta   90.00
_cell.angle_gamma   90.00
#
_symmetry.space_group_name_H-M   'P 1'
#
loop_
_entity.id
_entity.type
_entity.pdbx_description
1 polymer ?
#
loop_
_entity_poly.entity_id
_entity_poly.type
_entity_poly.pdbx_seq_one_letter_code
_entity_poly.pdbx_strand_id
1 'polypeptide(L)'
;MRARDDAGLKSAGMLLLALLLAGLLIVAVPLMNASEPVPAVAWLMFAGPLLAVALALAGAYIGWRSRLEQRQIERRLAQQQQDETFATVRTEIGKFLDVIEPIWWGIDRTLEATDNTSLGIARRGFTADSFNTLPDVEKLSELRLLAANLDDPLRQLRVLSVLSMLEQVYYLRRRLSGRPPFGTTPEQWQLQMFELCRIHFVHLADYVRPLDAQLAARFAERVQPLTKAPASPDQPIRTDLKPKTSWVLDETQISRTRPPS
;
A
#
# COMPACT_ATOMS: atom_id res chain seq x y z
N MET A 1 -25.01 -5.89 -13.58
CA MET A 1 -26.11 -6.70 -13.01
C MET A 1 -27.19 -5.91 -12.24
N ARG A 2 -26.97 -4.67 -11.77
CA ARG A 2 -27.98 -3.91 -10.99
C ARG A 2 -29.22 -3.42 -11.77
N ALA A 3 -29.13 -3.25 -13.09
CA ALA A 3 -30.23 -2.69 -13.89
C ALA A 3 -31.43 -3.63 -14.09
N ARG A 4 -31.26 -4.95 -13.89
CA ARG A 4 -32.33 -5.94 -14.08
C ARG A 4 -33.28 -6.02 -12.88
N ASP A 5 -32.76 -5.82 -11.66
CA ASP A 5 -33.55 -5.88 -10.43
C ASP A 5 -34.42 -4.62 -10.25
N ASP A 6 -33.91 -3.46 -10.69
CA ASP A 6 -34.66 -2.20 -10.66
C ASP A 6 -35.86 -2.20 -11.64
N ALA A 7 -35.77 -2.94 -12.74
CA ALA A 7 -36.86 -3.07 -13.71
C ALA A 7 -38.02 -3.92 -13.15
N GLY A 8 -37.68 -5.05 -12.50
CA GLY A 8 -38.67 -5.94 -11.87
C GLY A 8 -39.42 -5.29 -10.70
N LEU A 9 -38.72 -4.46 -9.92
CA LEU A 9 -39.32 -3.74 -8.79
C LEU A 9 -40.26 -2.61 -9.25
N LYS A 10 -39.90 -1.90 -10.33
CA LYS A 10 -40.74 -0.87 -10.95
C LYS A 10 -42.01 -1.48 -11.56
N SER A 11 -41.91 -2.62 -12.24
CA SER A 11 -43.08 -3.30 -12.79
C SER A 11 -44.02 -3.84 -11.71
N ALA A 12 -43.48 -4.38 -10.61
CA ALA A 12 -44.30 -4.84 -9.48
C ALA A 12 -45.03 -3.67 -8.79
N GLY A 13 -44.36 -2.53 -8.61
CA GLY A 13 -44.99 -1.32 -8.07
C GLY A 13 -46.09 -0.75 -8.98
N MET A 14 -45.89 -0.74 -10.30
CA MET A 14 -46.93 -0.29 -11.25
C MET A 14 -48.14 -1.23 -11.29
N LEU A 15 -47.94 -2.54 -11.17
CA LEU A 15 -49.05 -3.51 -11.11
C LEU A 15 -49.89 -3.32 -9.83
N LEU A 16 -49.24 -3.06 -8.70
CA LEU A 16 -49.91 -2.84 -7.42
C LEU A 16 -50.70 -1.52 -7.43
N LEU A 17 -50.14 -0.46 -8.03
CA LEU A 17 -50.84 0.82 -8.25
C LEU A 17 -52.04 0.65 -9.20
N ALA A 18 -51.87 -0.11 -10.29
CA ALA A 18 -52.94 -0.39 -11.25
C ALA A 18 -54.09 -1.19 -10.62
N LEU A 19 -53.79 -2.16 -9.75
CA LEU A 19 -54.79 -2.91 -8.98
C LEU A 19 -55.55 -2.00 -7.99
N LEU A 20 -54.85 -1.07 -7.34
CA LEU A 20 -55.46 -0.10 -6.42
C LEU A 20 -56.39 0.86 -7.17
N LEU A 21 -55.95 1.37 -8.32
CA LEU A 21 -56.75 2.22 -9.22
C LEU A 21 -57.95 1.47 -9.81
N ALA A 22 -57.77 0.22 -10.22
CA ALA A 22 -58.85 -0.63 -10.71
C ALA A 22 -59.89 -0.88 -9.61
N GLY A 23 -59.46 -1.16 -8.38
CA GLY A 23 -60.34 -1.28 -7.22
C GLY A 23 -61.13 0.02 -6.95
N LEU A 24 -60.48 1.18 -7.09
CA LEU A 24 -61.12 2.49 -6.95
C LEU A 24 -62.14 2.78 -8.07
N LEU A 25 -61.84 2.39 -9.30
CA LEU A 25 -62.74 2.54 -10.45
C LEU A 25 -63.97 1.62 -10.35
N ILE A 26 -63.79 0.38 -9.91
CA ILE A 26 -64.89 -0.58 -9.66
C ILE A 26 -65.87 -0.03 -8.60
N VAL A 27 -65.39 0.80 -7.69
CA VAL A 27 -66.18 1.46 -6.64
C VAL A 27 -66.81 2.78 -7.13
N ALA A 28 -66.08 3.57 -7.93
CA ALA A 28 -66.54 4.86 -8.43
C ALA A 28 -67.64 4.75 -9.50
N VAL A 29 -67.56 3.75 -10.38
CA VAL A 29 -68.52 3.58 -11.50
C VAL A 29 -69.96 3.28 -11.02
N PRO A 30 -70.20 2.37 -10.06
CA PRO A 30 -71.53 2.18 -9.48
C PRO A 30 -72.03 3.40 -8.72
N LEU A 31 -71.15 4.17 -8.08
CA LEU A 31 -71.50 5.39 -7.35
C LEU A 31 -72.08 6.47 -8.28
N MET A 32 -71.51 6.62 -9.48
CA MET A 32 -71.99 7.57 -10.49
C MET A 32 -73.29 7.13 -11.17
N ASN A 33 -73.60 5.82 -11.12
CA ASN A 33 -74.73 5.21 -11.82
C ASN A 33 -75.84 4.71 -10.89
N ALA A 34 -75.73 4.89 -9.57
CA ALA A 34 -76.73 4.41 -8.62
C ALA A 34 -77.97 5.31 -8.61
N SER A 35 -79.12 4.74 -8.98
CA SER A 35 -80.43 5.40 -8.97
C SER A 35 -81.12 5.42 -7.59
N GLU A 36 -80.60 4.67 -6.62
CA GLU A 36 -81.09 4.61 -5.24
C GLU A 36 -79.97 5.00 -4.24
N PRO A 37 -80.29 5.70 -3.14
CA PRO A 37 -79.30 6.12 -2.15
C PRO A 37 -78.79 4.90 -1.36
N VAL A 38 -77.66 4.36 -1.77
CA VAL A 38 -76.90 3.37 -0.99
C VAL A 38 -76.51 3.99 0.36
N PRO A 39 -76.77 3.34 1.51
CA PRO A 39 -76.49 3.92 2.82
C PRO A 39 -74.99 4.21 2.97
N ALA A 40 -74.65 5.44 3.37
CA ALA A 40 -73.26 5.93 3.50
C ALA A 40 -72.35 5.03 4.36
N VAL A 41 -72.93 4.25 5.27
CA VAL A 41 -72.24 3.29 6.13
C VAL A 41 -71.62 2.14 5.33
N ALA A 42 -72.29 1.64 4.27
CA ALA A 42 -71.76 0.58 3.43
C ALA A 42 -70.54 1.05 2.63
N TRP A 43 -70.52 2.32 2.22
CA TRP A 43 -69.36 2.94 1.55
C TRP A 43 -68.19 3.15 2.49
N LEU A 44 -68.44 3.58 3.73
CA LEU A 44 -67.39 3.72 4.75
C LEU A 44 -66.74 2.37 5.09
N MET A 45 -67.54 1.31 5.18
CA MET A 45 -67.06 -0.06 5.40
C MET A 45 -66.16 -0.57 4.26
N PHE A 46 -66.33 -0.06 3.03
CA PHE A 46 -65.57 -0.49 1.86
C PHE A 46 -64.35 0.41 1.57
N ALA A 47 -64.50 1.73 1.72
CA ALA A 47 -63.43 2.71 1.52
C ALA A 47 -62.38 2.67 2.65
N GLY A 48 -62.79 2.36 3.88
CA GLY A 48 -61.90 2.25 5.04
C GLY A 48 -60.75 1.25 4.81
N PRO A 49 -61.03 -0.01 4.44
CA PRO A 49 -60.00 -1.00 4.13
C PRO A 49 -59.09 -0.60 2.97
N LEU A 50 -59.62 -0.01 1.89
CA LEU A 50 -58.82 0.46 0.76
C LEU A 50 -57.84 1.57 1.16
N LEU A 51 -58.31 2.53 1.97
CA LEU A 51 -57.47 3.60 2.51
C LEU A 51 -56.41 3.04 3.46
N ALA A 52 -56.78 2.07 4.30
CA ALA A 52 -55.84 1.40 5.21
C ALA A 52 -54.74 0.64 4.45
N VAL A 53 -55.08 -0.07 3.37
CA VAL A 53 -54.11 -0.74 2.50
C VAL A 53 -53.20 0.28 1.80
N ALA A 54 -53.75 1.37 1.28
CA ALA A 54 -52.97 2.43 0.65
C ALA A 54 -51.97 3.09 1.62
N LEU A 55 -52.40 3.38 2.84
CA LEU A 55 -51.53 3.92 3.90
C LEU A 55 -50.46 2.91 4.33
N ALA A 56 -50.82 1.62 4.47
CA ALA A 56 -49.87 0.57 4.79
C ALA A 56 -48.78 0.41 3.70
N LEU A 57 -49.16 0.49 2.43
CA LEU A 57 -48.23 0.46 1.30
C LEU A 57 -47.33 1.69 1.26
N ALA A 58 -47.88 2.88 1.52
CA ALA A 58 -47.10 4.11 1.63
C ALA A 58 -46.08 4.01 2.77
N GLY A 59 -46.49 3.51 3.94
CA GLY A 59 -45.59 3.25 5.07
C GLY A 59 -44.50 2.23 4.75
N ALA A 60 -44.85 1.13 4.07
CA ALA A 60 -43.89 0.12 3.63
C ALA A 60 -42.88 0.67 2.61
N TYR A 61 -43.32 1.52 1.68
CA TYR A 61 -42.45 2.18 0.70
C TYR A 61 -41.48 3.15 1.37
N ILE A 62 -41.96 3.97 2.31
CA ILE A 62 -41.10 4.89 3.09
C ILE A 62 -40.08 4.10 3.91
N GLY A 63 -40.51 3.03 4.57
CA GLY A 63 -39.62 2.14 5.33
C GLY A 63 -38.57 1.46 4.45
N TRP A 64 -38.95 1.01 3.25
CA TRP A 64 -38.03 0.45 2.27
C TRP A 64 -36.99 1.47 1.81
N ARG A 65 -37.43 2.69 1.45
CA ARG A 65 -36.54 3.77 1.02
C ARG A 65 -35.54 4.15 2.11
N SER A 66 -36.01 4.28 3.35
CA SER A 66 -35.16 4.56 4.51
C SER A 66 -34.07 3.49 4.70
N ARG A 67 -34.42 2.19 4.61
CA ARG A 67 -33.44 1.09 4.66
C ARG A 67 -32.44 1.12 3.50
N LEU A 68 -32.89 1.53 2.31
CA LEU A 68 -32.01 1.66 1.15
C LEU A 68 -30.99 2.78 1.36
N GLU A 69 -31.43 3.92 1.88
CA GLU A 69 -30.57 5.06 2.23
C GLU A 69 -29.59 4.68 3.34
N GLN A 70 -30.03 3.97 4.39
CA GLN A 70 -29.17 3.45 5.46
C GLN A 70 -28.04 2.56 4.90
N ARG A 71 -28.37 1.58 4.04
CA ARG A 71 -27.35 0.72 3.42
C ARG A 71 -26.37 1.49 2.54
N GLN A 72 -26.82 2.55 1.87
CA GLN A 72 -25.92 3.40 1.08
C GLN A 72 -24.98 4.20 1.97
N ILE A 73 -25.47 4.71 3.10
CA ILE A 73 -24.66 5.42 4.09
C ILE A 73 -23.63 4.47 4.72
N GLU A 74 -24.05 3.28 5.15
CA GLU A 74 -23.15 2.24 5.70
C GLU A 74 -22.05 1.87 4.71
N ARG A 75 -22.39 1.67 3.42
CA ARG A 75 -21.39 1.38 2.38
C ARG A 75 -20.41 2.52 2.18
N ARG A 76 -20.87 3.78 2.21
CA ARG A 76 -19.99 4.95 2.09
C ARG A 76 -19.06 5.06 3.29
N LEU A 77 -19.59 4.85 4.51
CA LEU A 77 -18.78 4.87 5.73
C LEU A 77 -17.73 3.76 5.73
N ALA A 78 -18.11 2.53 5.38
CA ALA A 78 -17.16 1.42 5.26
C ALA A 78 -16.08 1.72 4.21
N GLN A 79 -16.46 2.26 3.05
CA GLN A 79 -15.51 2.62 2.01
C GLN A 79 -14.57 3.76 2.44
N GLN A 80 -15.09 4.78 3.15
CA GLN A 80 -14.27 5.85 3.72
C GLN A 80 -13.26 5.32 4.73
N GLN A 81 -13.68 4.43 5.63
CA GLN A 81 -12.79 3.78 6.61
C GLN A 81 -11.68 2.95 5.93
N GLN A 82 -12.02 2.25 4.84
CA GLN A 82 -11.05 1.50 4.03
C GLN A 82 -10.04 2.43 3.37
N ASP A 83 -10.49 3.53 2.77
CA ASP A 83 -9.61 4.52 2.13
C ASP A 83 -8.71 5.23 3.17
N GLU A 84 -9.22 5.56 4.35
CA GLU A 84 -8.45 6.14 5.45
C GLU A 84 -7.40 5.17 6.00
N THR A 85 -7.76 3.89 6.15
CA THR A 85 -6.83 2.84 6.60
C THR A 85 -5.73 2.63 5.57
N PHE A 86 -6.09 2.55 4.29
CA PHE A 86 -5.11 2.43 3.21
C PHE A 86 -4.19 3.67 3.14
N ALA A 87 -4.74 4.88 3.28
CA ALA A 87 -3.96 6.12 3.29
C ALA A 87 -2.98 6.15 4.48
N THR A 88 -3.39 5.68 5.65
CA THR A 88 -2.54 5.56 6.85
C THR A 88 -1.38 4.60 6.59
N VAL A 89 -1.69 3.38 6.13
CA VAL A 89 -0.69 2.36 5.79
C VAL A 89 0.30 2.87 4.74
N ARG A 90 -0.22 3.50 3.68
CA ARG A 90 0.59 4.11 2.62
C ARG A 90 1.55 5.17 3.17
N THR A 91 1.06 6.05 4.04
CA THR A 91 1.86 7.13 4.63
C THR A 91 2.98 6.57 5.49
N GLU A 92 2.68 5.58 6.33
CA GLU A 92 3.69 4.94 7.17
C GLU A 92 4.73 4.19 6.33
N ILE A 93 4.32 3.40 5.32
CA ILE A 93 5.25 2.79 4.37
C ILE A 93 6.15 3.87 3.74
N GLY A 94 5.58 5.01 3.33
CA GLY A 94 6.34 6.14 2.80
C GLY A 94 7.49 6.58 3.72
N LYS A 95 7.25 6.66 5.02
CA LYS A 95 8.30 7.04 6.01
C LYS A 95 9.44 6.02 6.07
N PHE A 96 9.15 4.71 5.96
CA PHE A 96 10.20 3.70 5.87
C PHE A 96 11.02 3.87 4.58
N LEU A 97 10.34 4.10 3.46
CA LEU A 97 10.99 4.27 2.17
C LEU A 97 11.88 5.54 2.13
N ASP A 98 11.47 6.62 2.81
CA ASP A 98 12.25 7.85 2.94
C ASP A 98 13.62 7.62 3.62
N VAL A 99 13.70 6.64 4.53
CA VAL A 99 14.96 6.27 5.19
C VAL A 99 15.75 5.25 4.37
N ILE A 100 15.07 4.32 3.71
CA ILE A 100 15.71 3.27 2.89
C ILE A 100 16.41 3.86 1.67
N GLU A 101 15.84 4.87 1.04
CA GLU A 101 16.42 5.45 -0.18
C GLU A 101 17.85 6.00 0.03
N PRO A 102 18.15 6.83 1.06
CA PRO A 102 19.52 7.22 1.38
C PRO A 102 20.45 6.05 1.70
N ILE A 103 19.96 5.02 2.40
CA ILE A 103 20.76 3.83 2.73
C ILE A 103 21.15 3.09 1.46
N TRP A 104 20.20 2.89 0.53
CA TRP A 104 20.49 2.30 -0.78
C TRP A 104 21.57 3.12 -1.52
N TRP A 105 21.51 4.45 -1.45
CA TRP A 105 22.53 5.29 -2.09
C TRP A 105 23.91 5.06 -1.48
N GLY A 106 23.99 5.00 -0.15
CA GLY A 106 25.23 4.68 0.57
C GLY A 106 25.79 3.32 0.16
N ILE A 107 24.93 2.32 -0.01
CA ILE A 107 25.32 0.98 -0.49
C ILE A 107 25.90 1.05 -1.90
N ASP A 108 25.20 1.65 -2.86
CA ASP A 108 25.68 1.75 -4.24
C ASP A 108 27.06 2.44 -4.28
N ARG A 109 27.23 3.53 -3.53
CA ARG A 109 28.52 4.26 -3.41
C ARG A 109 29.62 3.48 -2.71
N THR A 110 29.26 2.57 -1.81
CA THR A 110 30.20 1.73 -1.08
C THR A 110 30.69 0.57 -1.94
N LEU A 111 29.83 0.06 -2.81
CA LEU A 111 30.14 -1.03 -3.75
C LEU A 111 30.86 -0.54 -5.02
N GLU A 112 30.80 0.77 -5.31
CA GLU A 112 31.65 1.40 -6.34
C GLU A 112 33.14 1.23 -6.01
N ALA A 113 33.91 0.69 -6.96
CA ALA A 113 35.36 0.56 -6.82
C ALA A 113 36.04 1.92 -6.57
N THR A 114 36.96 1.97 -5.61
CA THR A 114 37.73 3.16 -5.25
C THR A 114 39.20 2.80 -5.04
N ASP A 115 40.10 3.57 -5.64
CA ASP A 115 41.54 3.41 -5.43
C ASP A 115 42.00 3.94 -4.06
N ASN A 116 41.16 4.74 -3.40
CA ASN A 116 41.43 5.30 -2.08
C ASN A 116 40.84 4.41 -0.97
N THR A 117 41.70 3.65 -0.28
CA THR A 117 41.33 2.73 0.81
C THR A 117 40.66 3.43 1.99
N SER A 118 41.16 4.61 2.40
CA SER A 118 40.59 5.37 3.53
C SER A 118 39.17 5.83 3.22
N LEU A 119 38.92 6.27 1.99
CA LEU A 119 37.58 6.62 1.53
C LEU A 119 36.66 5.40 1.51
N GLY A 120 37.15 4.24 1.06
CA GLY A 120 36.40 2.97 1.09
C GLY A 120 35.97 2.57 2.50
N ILE A 121 36.90 2.66 3.47
CA ILE A 121 36.59 2.39 4.89
C ILE A 121 35.54 3.36 5.43
N ALA A 122 35.70 4.65 5.16
CA ALA A 122 34.76 5.68 5.62
C ALA A 122 33.34 5.48 5.05
N ARG A 123 33.22 5.19 3.75
CA ARG A 123 31.93 4.90 3.09
C ARG A 123 31.24 3.69 3.69
N ARG A 124 31.98 2.60 3.95
CA ARG A 124 31.43 1.41 4.61
C ARG A 124 30.92 1.71 6.01
N GLY A 125 31.71 2.43 6.82
CA GLY A 125 31.31 2.83 8.17
C GLY A 125 30.03 3.65 8.16
N PHE A 126 29.98 4.72 7.35
CA PHE A 126 28.81 5.58 7.22
C PHE A 126 27.56 4.81 6.75
N THR A 127 27.72 3.92 5.77
CA THR A 127 26.61 3.11 5.25
C THR A 127 26.10 2.14 6.30
N ALA A 128 27.00 1.46 7.04
CA ALA A 128 26.62 0.57 8.12
C ALA A 128 25.88 1.33 9.24
N ASP A 129 26.37 2.51 9.61
CA ASP A 129 25.74 3.36 10.63
C ASP A 129 24.37 3.87 10.19
N SER A 130 24.17 4.12 8.90
CA SER A 130 22.88 4.56 8.36
C SER A 130 21.78 3.50 8.53
N PHE A 131 22.11 2.21 8.65
CA PHE A 131 21.10 1.20 9.00
C PHE A 131 20.52 1.39 10.40
N ASN A 132 21.22 2.11 11.30
CA ASN A 132 20.70 2.40 12.62
C ASN A 132 19.59 3.45 12.63
N THR A 133 19.43 4.22 11.55
CA THR A 133 18.35 5.20 11.41
C THR A 133 17.05 4.59 10.91
N LEU A 134 17.04 3.29 10.56
CA LEU A 134 15.81 2.60 10.20
C LEU A 134 14.79 2.66 11.35
N PRO A 135 13.50 2.95 11.07
CA PRO A 135 12.45 3.05 12.11
C PRO A 135 12.30 1.77 12.97
N ASP A 136 11.42 1.77 13.98
CA ASP A 136 11.22 0.57 14.78
C ASP A 136 10.47 -0.54 14.02
N VAL A 137 10.95 -1.78 14.18
CA VAL A 137 10.35 -2.97 13.55
C VAL A 137 8.95 -3.27 14.08
N GLU A 138 8.64 -2.88 15.32
CA GLU A 138 7.33 -3.10 15.95
C GLU A 138 6.20 -2.41 15.17
N LYS A 139 6.49 -1.24 14.57
CA LYS A 139 5.55 -0.53 13.71
C LYS A 139 5.17 -1.35 12.46
N LEU A 140 6.05 -2.22 11.96
CA LEU A 140 5.71 -3.09 10.83
C LEU A 140 4.65 -4.13 11.21
N SER A 141 4.71 -4.67 12.44
CA SER A 141 3.72 -5.61 12.95
C SER A 141 2.34 -4.95 13.08
N GLU A 142 2.28 -3.72 13.59
CA GLU A 142 1.04 -2.93 13.66
C GLU A 142 0.46 -2.65 12.27
N LEU A 143 1.30 -2.23 11.32
CA LEU A 143 0.90 -2.03 9.93
C LEU A 143 0.38 -3.30 9.27
N ARG A 144 0.94 -4.46 9.62
CA ARG A 144 0.50 -5.76 9.12
C ARG A 144 -0.90 -6.11 9.62
N LEU A 145 -1.20 -5.81 10.88
CA LEU A 145 -2.55 -5.97 11.43
C LEU A 145 -3.55 -5.03 10.75
N LEU A 146 -3.17 -3.78 10.50
CA LEU A 146 -4.00 -2.83 9.75
C LEU A 146 -4.23 -3.29 8.30
N ALA A 147 -3.18 -3.76 7.63
CA ALA A 147 -3.26 -4.29 6.26
C ALA A 147 -4.13 -5.56 6.17
N ALA A 148 -4.15 -6.39 7.21
CA ALA A 148 -4.98 -7.59 7.27
C ALA A 148 -6.49 -7.28 7.25
N ASN A 149 -6.90 -6.06 7.62
CA ASN A 149 -8.29 -5.63 7.64
C ASN A 149 -8.75 -4.94 6.34
N LEU A 150 -7.89 -4.89 5.32
CA LEU A 150 -8.26 -4.33 4.02
C LEU A 150 -9.20 -5.29 3.27
N ASP A 151 -10.34 -4.77 2.80
CA ASP A 151 -11.36 -5.56 2.10
C ASP A 151 -10.94 -5.97 0.67
N ASP A 152 -10.02 -5.21 0.05
CA ASP A 152 -9.51 -5.51 -1.29
C ASP A 152 -8.32 -6.50 -1.19
N PRO A 153 -8.49 -7.76 -1.63
CA PRO A 153 -7.46 -8.80 -1.50
C PRO A 153 -6.20 -8.50 -2.33
N LEU A 154 -6.32 -7.78 -3.45
CA LEU A 154 -5.17 -7.41 -4.27
C LEU A 154 -4.36 -6.29 -3.61
N ARG A 155 -5.03 -5.28 -3.05
CA ARG A 155 -4.35 -4.22 -2.28
C ARG A 155 -3.70 -4.80 -1.03
N GLN A 156 -4.43 -5.63 -0.30
CA GLN A 156 -3.92 -6.34 0.87
C GLN A 156 -2.65 -7.12 0.53
N LEU A 157 -2.68 -7.96 -0.52
CA LEU A 157 -1.51 -8.73 -0.94
C LEU A 157 -0.31 -7.81 -1.25
N ARG A 158 -0.52 -6.73 -2.01
CA ARG A 158 0.55 -5.78 -2.37
C ARG A 158 1.18 -5.11 -1.15
N VAL A 159 0.35 -4.65 -0.21
CA VAL A 159 0.82 -4.06 1.05
C VAL A 159 1.62 -5.09 1.85
N LEU A 160 1.09 -6.30 2.03
CA LEU A 160 1.76 -7.37 2.78
C LEU A 160 3.09 -7.78 2.14
N SER A 161 3.18 -7.81 0.80
CA SER A 161 4.45 -8.06 0.10
C SER A 161 5.49 -6.99 0.41
N VAL A 162 5.10 -5.71 0.39
CA VAL A 162 6.00 -4.60 0.75
C VAL A 162 6.44 -4.71 2.20
N LEU A 163 5.50 -4.91 3.14
CA LEU A 163 5.82 -5.07 4.57
C LEU A 163 6.74 -6.26 4.83
N SER A 164 6.51 -7.39 4.17
CA SER A 164 7.39 -8.56 4.27
C SER A 164 8.80 -8.26 3.77
N MET A 165 8.93 -7.47 2.69
CA MET A 165 10.24 -7.11 2.18
C MET A 165 10.97 -6.10 3.10
N LEU A 166 10.22 -5.20 3.75
CA LEU A 166 10.75 -4.35 4.83
C LEU A 166 11.25 -5.21 6.01
N GLU A 167 10.48 -6.20 6.46
CA GLU A 167 10.92 -7.14 7.51
C GLU A 167 12.23 -7.84 7.15
N GLN A 168 12.41 -8.25 5.89
CA GLN A 168 13.68 -8.83 5.42
C GLN A 168 14.84 -7.84 5.52
N VAL A 169 14.63 -6.56 5.20
CA VAL A 169 15.66 -5.51 5.40
C VAL A 169 16.07 -5.40 6.87
N TYR A 170 15.12 -5.48 7.82
CA TYR A 170 15.43 -5.51 9.26
C TYR A 170 16.22 -6.75 9.67
N TYR A 171 15.84 -7.92 9.12
CA TYR A 171 16.58 -9.15 9.34
C TYR A 171 18.03 -9.00 8.86
N LEU A 172 18.25 -8.39 7.69
CA LEU A 172 19.59 -8.11 7.16
C LEU A 172 20.35 -7.10 8.00
N ARG A 173 19.72 -6.02 8.49
CA ARG A 173 20.34 -5.08 9.45
C ARG A 173 20.88 -5.82 10.67
N ARG A 174 20.08 -6.73 11.24
CA ARG A 174 20.48 -7.52 12.41
C ARG A 174 21.68 -8.43 12.10
N ARG A 175 21.72 -9.02 10.90
CA ARG A 175 22.87 -9.83 10.46
C ARG A 175 24.12 -8.99 10.19
N LEU A 176 23.97 -7.80 9.61
CA LEU A 176 25.06 -6.86 9.37
C LEU A 176 25.72 -6.43 10.68
N SER A 177 24.92 -6.23 11.73
CA SER A 177 25.39 -5.89 13.08
C SER A 177 25.99 -7.09 13.83
N GLY A 178 25.85 -8.30 13.30
CA GLY A 178 26.32 -9.55 13.90
C GLY A 178 27.79 -9.86 13.60
N ARG A 179 28.25 -11.00 14.12
CA ARG A 179 29.61 -11.50 13.83
C ARG A 179 29.64 -12.17 12.45
N PRO A 180 30.74 -12.00 11.68
CA PRO A 180 30.91 -12.70 10.41
C PRO A 180 30.98 -14.21 10.64
N PRO A 181 30.58 -15.02 9.64
CA PRO A 181 30.77 -16.47 9.69
C PRO A 181 32.26 -16.83 9.73
N PHE A 182 32.58 -18.01 10.26
CA PHE A 182 33.96 -18.51 10.32
C PHE A 182 34.60 -18.52 8.93
N GLY A 183 35.84 -18.04 8.84
CA GLY A 183 36.60 -17.98 7.58
C GLY A 183 36.30 -16.77 6.69
N THR A 184 35.43 -15.84 7.09
CA THR A 184 35.17 -14.59 6.36
C THR A 184 35.71 -13.40 7.13
N THR A 185 36.43 -12.49 6.46
CA THR A 185 36.87 -11.25 7.08
C THR A 185 35.68 -10.31 7.35
N PRO A 186 35.71 -9.46 8.39
CA PRO A 186 34.62 -8.51 8.66
C PRO A 186 34.30 -7.62 7.46
N GLU A 187 35.32 -7.20 6.71
CA GLU A 187 35.16 -6.38 5.50
C GLU A 187 34.41 -7.13 4.39
N GLN A 188 34.85 -8.35 4.05
CA GLN A 188 34.19 -9.17 3.03
C GLN A 188 32.74 -9.48 3.43
N TRP A 189 32.50 -9.77 4.71
CA TRP A 189 31.15 -10.00 5.22
C TRP A 189 30.25 -8.77 5.05
N GLN A 190 30.73 -7.58 5.41
CA GLN A 190 29.97 -6.34 5.25
C GLN A 190 29.64 -6.06 3.78
N LEU A 191 30.60 -6.23 2.87
CA LEU A 191 30.39 -6.03 1.44
C LEU A 191 29.35 -7.03 0.87
N GLN A 192 29.43 -8.30 1.27
CA GLN A 192 28.42 -9.31 0.90
C GLN A 192 27.02 -8.94 1.43
N MET A 193 26.94 -8.45 2.67
CA MET A 193 25.68 -8.01 3.26
C MET A 193 25.13 -6.78 2.54
N PHE A 194 25.98 -5.84 2.11
CA PHE A 194 25.55 -4.69 1.31
C PHE A 194 25.00 -5.10 -0.06
N GLU A 195 25.65 -6.03 -0.77
CA GLU A 195 25.10 -6.59 -2.01
C GLU A 195 23.74 -7.29 -1.77
N LEU A 196 23.62 -8.05 -0.68
CA LEU A 196 22.36 -8.70 -0.34
C LEU A 196 21.25 -7.68 -0.04
N CYS A 197 21.56 -6.62 0.72
CA CYS A 197 20.63 -5.51 0.97
C CYS A 197 20.22 -4.81 -0.32
N ARG A 198 21.17 -4.56 -1.24
CA ARG A 198 20.90 -3.97 -2.55
C ARG A 198 19.90 -4.79 -3.36
N ILE A 199 20.07 -6.12 -3.40
CA ILE A 199 19.11 -7.03 -4.06
C ILE A 199 17.71 -6.91 -3.44
N HIS A 200 17.62 -6.87 -2.10
CA HIS A 200 16.34 -6.71 -1.42
C HIS A 200 15.69 -5.35 -1.68
N PHE A 201 16.48 -4.28 -1.83
CA PHE A 201 15.97 -2.97 -2.20
C PHE A 201 15.43 -2.92 -3.63
N VAL A 202 16.07 -3.62 -4.57
CA VAL A 202 15.53 -3.80 -5.93
C VAL A 202 14.18 -4.51 -5.89
N HIS A 203 14.09 -5.62 -5.14
CA HIS A 203 12.81 -6.32 -4.97
C HIS A 203 11.76 -5.46 -4.28
N LEU A 204 12.13 -4.72 -3.23
CA LEU A 204 11.24 -3.77 -2.57
C LEU A 204 10.69 -2.75 -3.55
N ALA A 205 11.52 -2.17 -4.42
CA ALA A 205 11.07 -1.23 -5.45
C ALA A 205 10.09 -1.88 -6.44
N ASP A 206 10.33 -3.13 -6.83
CA ASP A 206 9.41 -3.88 -7.70
C ASP A 206 8.06 -4.17 -7.03
N TYR A 207 8.03 -4.41 -5.71
CA TYR A 207 6.77 -4.59 -4.96
C TYR A 207 6.05 -3.26 -4.67
N VAL A 208 6.79 -2.16 -4.51
CA VAL A 208 6.20 -0.82 -4.33
C VAL A 208 5.56 -0.32 -5.63
N ARG A 209 6.12 -0.65 -6.81
CA ARG A 209 5.60 -0.25 -8.12
C ARG A 209 4.10 -0.53 -8.34
N PRO A 210 3.58 -1.75 -8.12
CA PRO A 210 2.15 -2.02 -8.24
C PRO A 210 1.32 -1.50 -7.05
N LEU A 211 1.95 -1.21 -5.91
CA LEU A 211 1.24 -0.67 -4.74
C LEU A 211 0.88 0.80 -4.94
N ASP A 212 1.86 1.64 -5.30
CA ASP A 212 1.68 3.07 -5.41
C ASP A 212 2.70 3.72 -6.36
N ALA A 213 2.21 4.39 -7.40
CA ALA A 213 3.07 5.01 -8.41
C ALA A 213 3.90 6.19 -7.85
N GLN A 214 3.40 6.93 -6.87
CA GLN A 214 4.14 8.05 -6.28
C GLN A 214 5.27 7.55 -5.38
N LEU A 215 5.02 6.51 -4.58
CA LEU A 215 6.08 5.87 -3.81
C LEU A 215 7.12 5.21 -4.74
N ALA A 216 6.67 4.61 -5.84
CA ALA A 216 7.56 3.98 -6.81
C ALA A 216 8.44 4.97 -7.57
N ALA A 217 7.97 6.20 -7.80
CA ALA A 217 8.74 7.25 -8.46
C ALA A 217 10.05 7.55 -7.73
N ARG A 218 10.09 7.36 -6.40
CA ARG A 218 11.30 7.52 -5.57
C ARG A 218 12.41 6.54 -5.95
N PHE A 219 12.05 5.39 -6.51
CA PHE A 219 13.01 4.36 -6.94
C PHE A 219 13.27 4.39 -8.45
N ALA A 220 12.52 5.19 -9.22
CA ALA A 220 12.55 5.14 -10.68
C ALA A 220 13.93 5.48 -11.28
N GLU A 221 14.70 6.36 -10.62
CA GLU A 221 16.05 6.71 -11.05
C GLU A 221 17.07 5.58 -10.79
N ARG A 222 16.76 4.64 -9.88
CA ARG A 222 17.71 3.63 -9.38
C ARG A 222 17.45 2.21 -9.84
N VAL A 223 16.22 1.88 -10.23
CA VAL A 223 15.91 0.64 -10.95
C VAL A 223 16.27 0.78 -12.43
N GLN A 224 17.35 1.49 -12.75
CA GLN A 224 18.02 1.26 -14.03
C GLN A 224 18.55 -0.17 -13.98
N PRO A 225 18.36 -0.96 -15.05
CA PRO A 225 18.67 -2.38 -15.01
C PRO A 225 20.13 -2.57 -14.57
N LEU A 226 20.35 -3.50 -13.63
CA LEU A 226 21.63 -4.11 -13.27
C LEU A 226 22.25 -4.84 -14.49
N THR A 227 22.33 -4.16 -15.63
CA THR A 227 22.91 -4.59 -16.90
C THR A 227 24.32 -4.05 -17.04
N LYS A 228 25.06 -4.01 -15.93
CA LYS A 228 26.48 -4.31 -16.01
C LYS A 228 26.60 -5.77 -15.61
N ALA A 229 26.68 -6.62 -16.63
CA ALA A 229 27.04 -8.02 -16.48
C ALA A 229 28.19 -8.14 -15.47
N PRO A 230 28.24 -9.19 -14.63
CA PRO A 230 29.45 -9.49 -13.89
C PRO A 230 30.60 -9.46 -14.89
N ALA A 231 31.68 -8.73 -14.57
CA ALA A 231 32.88 -8.78 -15.38
C ALA A 231 33.18 -10.26 -15.61
N SER A 232 33.17 -10.69 -16.87
CA SER A 232 33.34 -12.09 -17.25
C SER A 232 34.52 -12.68 -16.47
N PRO A 233 34.42 -13.91 -15.92
CA PRO A 233 35.56 -14.57 -15.30
C PRO A 233 36.76 -14.76 -16.27
N ASP A 234 36.58 -14.45 -17.56
CA ASP A 234 37.61 -14.45 -18.59
C ASP A 234 38.25 -13.08 -18.86
N GLN A 235 38.05 -12.04 -18.04
CA GLN A 235 38.89 -10.85 -18.16
C GLN A 235 40.31 -11.20 -17.68
N PRO A 236 41.33 -11.23 -18.57
CA PRO A 236 42.69 -11.47 -18.12
C PRO A 236 43.06 -10.38 -17.13
N ILE A 237 43.62 -10.79 -16.00
CA ILE A 237 44.32 -9.90 -15.08
C ILE A 237 45.23 -9.02 -15.95
N ARG A 238 44.94 -7.72 -16.04
CA ARG A 238 45.83 -6.74 -16.68
C ARG A 238 47.15 -6.81 -15.94
N THR A 239 48.10 -7.52 -16.53
CA THR A 239 49.50 -7.65 -16.07
C THR A 239 50.36 -6.50 -16.59
N ASP A 240 49.74 -5.52 -17.24
CA ASP A 240 50.34 -4.36 -17.87
C ASP A 240 50.32 -3.10 -16.99
N LEU A 241 50.13 -3.26 -15.67
CA LEU A 241 50.61 -2.28 -14.70
C LEU A 241 52.15 -2.37 -14.61
N LYS A 242 52.84 -1.73 -15.55
CA LYS A 242 54.22 -1.30 -15.32
C LYS A 242 54.23 -0.45 -14.05
N PRO A 243 55.12 -0.71 -13.08
CA PRO A 243 55.26 0.16 -11.93
C PRO A 243 55.69 1.53 -12.44
N LYS A 244 54.83 2.54 -12.29
CA LYS A 244 55.25 3.94 -12.38
C LYS A 244 55.99 4.25 -11.08
N THR A 245 57.27 3.91 -11.06
CA THR A 245 58.24 4.41 -10.09
C THR A 245 58.28 5.93 -10.20
N SER A 246 57.85 6.62 -9.13
CA SER A 246 58.59 7.73 -8.50
C SER A 246 57.71 8.37 -7.41
N TRP A 247 57.68 7.77 -6.23
CA TRP A 247 57.58 8.55 -5.00
C TRP A 247 58.88 8.32 -4.26
N VAL A 248 59.88 9.12 -4.61
CA VAL A 248 61.02 9.38 -3.74
C VAL A 248 60.44 10.19 -2.58
N LEU A 249 60.17 9.51 -1.47
CA LEU A 249 59.94 10.17 -0.19
C LEU A 249 61.33 10.58 0.32
N ASP A 250 61.56 11.88 0.32
CA ASP A 250 62.73 12.56 0.84
C ASP A 250 62.80 12.32 2.37
N GLU A 251 63.76 11.49 2.81
CA GLU A 251 63.99 11.12 4.22
C GLU A 251 64.57 12.26 5.08
N THR A 252 64.53 13.52 4.63
CA THR A 252 65.23 14.63 5.30
C THR A 252 64.37 15.57 6.16
N GLN A 253 63.10 15.27 6.45
CA GLN A 253 62.26 16.17 7.28
C GLN A 253 61.66 15.60 8.57
N ILE A 254 62.22 14.54 9.14
CA ILE A 254 61.91 14.17 10.54
C ILE A 254 63.17 14.34 11.40
N SER A 255 63.56 15.60 11.56
CA SER A 255 64.47 16.03 12.62
C SER A 255 64.15 17.47 12.96
N ARG A 256 63.25 17.64 13.94
CA ARG A 256 63.17 18.77 14.91
C ARG A 256 61.73 18.93 15.37
N THR A 257 61.41 18.37 16.53
CA THR A 257 60.66 19.05 17.60
C THR A 257 60.71 18.16 18.85
N ARG A 258 61.83 18.24 19.58
CA ARG A 258 61.87 17.96 21.02
C ARG A 258 61.69 19.32 21.71
N PRO A 259 60.70 19.53 22.59
CA PRO A 259 60.71 20.69 23.46
C PRO A 259 61.76 20.49 24.57
N PRO A 260 62.46 21.56 25.00
CA PRO A 260 63.39 21.49 26.12
C PRO A 260 62.63 21.40 27.46
N SER A 261 63.17 20.53 28.32
CA SER A 261 63.06 20.40 29.79
C SER A 261 61.81 20.96 30.49
#